data_AF-A0A3B6IWM8-F1
#
_entry.id   AF-A0A3B6IWM8-F1
#
_cell.length_a   1.000
_cell.length_b   1.000
_cell.length_c   1.000
_cell.angle_alpha   90.00
_cell.angle_beta   90.00
_cell.angle_gamma   90.00
#
_symmetry.space_group_name_H-M   'P 1'
#
loop_
_entity.id
_entity.type
_entity.pdbx_description
1 polymer ?
#
loop_
_entity_poly.entity_id
_entity_poly.type
_entity_poly.pdbx_seq_one_letter_code
_entity_poly.pdbx_strand_id
1 'polypeptide(L)'
;MGRKNRNPAPNPTPPPRAAGGIAAVRADCDKVLAYLQRGNPSKALRLLRDAVARHGEGSPLLHRAQGTVHSRAAASLNDPAARARHRRDALQAARRAVELAPDSLELAHFRALLLYEAANDNCTYEEVIAECERGLRIQEPSDPAPHSLRLPAPEPDKVRTELRNLVQKANLASVSLWVKKLGGDEYGDKLGFLRLANVPLELRPLPAAPVPRQAKGIKKATNTAEERRKKIEVQVAAMRLVEQQQLPRHAAVAASSSQPQSEEDETPCSSCQSGVKLRPS
;
A
#
# COMPACT_ATOMS: atom_id res chain seq x y z
N MET A 1 -17.56 -47.26 -44.22
CA MET A 1 -17.87 -45.81 -44.36
C MET A 1 -19.13 -45.54 -43.55
N GLY A 2 -19.27 -44.57 -42.65
CA GLY A 2 -18.42 -43.49 -42.17
C GLY A 2 -19.00 -43.00 -40.82
N ARG A 3 -18.12 -42.46 -39.98
CA ARG A 3 -18.45 -41.88 -38.66
C ARG A 3 -19.35 -40.66 -38.85
N LYS A 4 -20.42 -40.51 -38.06
CA LYS A 4 -21.10 -39.23 -37.86
C LYS A 4 -20.89 -38.78 -36.41
N ASN A 5 -19.81 -38.04 -36.21
CA ASN A 5 -19.58 -37.23 -35.01
C ASN A 5 -20.71 -36.21 -34.90
N ARG A 6 -21.44 -36.23 -33.78
CA ARG A 6 -22.33 -35.14 -33.39
C ARG A 6 -21.48 -34.07 -32.72
N ASN A 7 -21.32 -32.93 -33.36
CA ASN A 7 -20.79 -31.72 -32.74
C ASN A 7 -21.75 -31.26 -31.62
N PRO A 8 -21.26 -30.90 -30.43
CA PRO A 8 -22.06 -30.15 -29.47
C PRO A 8 -22.19 -28.69 -29.96
N ALA A 9 -23.38 -28.13 -29.81
CA ALA A 9 -23.70 -26.75 -30.20
C ALA A 9 -22.83 -25.73 -29.43
N PRO A 10 -22.50 -24.57 -30.03
CA PRO A 10 -21.82 -23.50 -29.33
C PRO A 10 -22.73 -22.91 -28.23
N ASN A 11 -22.18 -22.74 -27.04
CA ASN A 11 -22.84 -22.12 -25.89
C ASN A 11 -23.40 -20.73 -26.25
N PRO A 12 -24.57 -20.34 -25.71
CA PRO A 12 -25.13 -19.01 -25.94
C PRO A 12 -24.25 -17.95 -25.30
N THR A 13 -23.83 -16.97 -26.09
CA THR A 13 -23.14 -15.77 -25.65
C THR A 13 -24.05 -14.95 -24.73
N PRO A 14 -23.58 -14.42 -23.58
CA PRO A 14 -24.40 -13.60 -22.71
C PRO A 14 -24.79 -12.28 -23.41
N PRO A 15 -25.99 -11.72 -23.13
CA PRO A 15 -26.53 -10.59 -23.87
C PRO A 15 -25.78 -9.27 -23.58
N PRO A 16 -25.80 -8.30 -24.52
CA PRO A 16 -25.04 -7.04 -24.47
C PRO A 16 -25.57 -5.99 -23.47
N ARG A 17 -26.35 -6.39 -22.45
CA ARG A 17 -26.99 -5.48 -21.48
C ARG A 17 -26.00 -4.79 -20.51
N ALA A 18 -24.76 -5.25 -20.41
CA ALA A 18 -23.83 -4.83 -19.37
C ALA A 18 -23.14 -3.47 -19.61
N ALA A 19 -22.78 -3.14 -20.86
CA ALA A 19 -21.97 -1.94 -21.14
C ALA A 19 -22.78 -0.63 -20.98
N GLY A 20 -24.05 -0.62 -21.41
CA GLY A 20 -24.94 0.54 -21.26
C GLY A 20 -25.29 0.84 -19.79
N GLY A 21 -25.36 -0.19 -18.95
CA GLY A 21 -25.60 -0.04 -17.51
C GLY A 21 -24.44 0.63 -16.79
N ILE A 22 -23.19 0.23 -17.07
CA ILE A 22 -21.99 0.79 -16.43
C ILE A 22 -21.84 2.28 -16.76
N ALA A 23 -22.05 2.68 -18.02
CA ALA A 23 -21.98 4.09 -18.43
C ALA A 23 -23.06 4.95 -17.75
N ALA A 24 -24.28 4.43 -17.60
CA ALA A 24 -25.35 5.12 -16.89
C ALA A 24 -25.04 5.28 -15.39
N VAL A 25 -24.51 4.24 -14.75
CA VAL A 25 -24.06 4.29 -13.35
C VAL A 25 -22.94 5.32 -13.18
N ARG A 26 -21.96 5.35 -14.09
CA ARG A 26 -20.87 6.32 -14.10
C ARG A 26 -21.39 7.75 -14.20
N ALA A 27 -22.32 8.03 -15.12
CA ALA A 27 -22.93 9.35 -15.26
C ALA A 27 -23.65 9.80 -13.98
N ASP A 28 -24.36 8.89 -13.31
CA ASP A 28 -24.98 9.17 -12.01
C ASP A 28 -23.93 9.44 -10.92
N CYS A 29 -22.83 8.69 -10.89
CA CYS A 29 -21.71 8.92 -9.96
C CYS A 29 -21.04 10.28 -10.20
N ASP A 30 -20.80 10.66 -11.45
CA ASP A 30 -20.20 11.96 -11.79
C ASP A 30 -21.11 13.11 -11.37
N LYS A 31 -22.43 12.96 -11.55
CA LYS A 31 -23.42 13.92 -11.04
C LYS A 31 -23.37 14.03 -9.51
N VAL A 32 -23.29 12.90 -8.79
CA VAL A 32 -23.15 12.86 -7.32
C VAL A 32 -21.88 13.60 -6.88
N LEU A 33 -20.73 13.28 -7.50
CA LEU A 33 -19.45 13.90 -7.19
C LEU A 33 -19.44 15.40 -7.48
N ALA A 34 -20.11 15.85 -8.53
CA ALA A 34 -20.23 17.27 -8.87
C ALA A 34 -21.03 18.04 -7.79
N TYR A 35 -22.02 17.43 -7.14
CA TYR A 35 -22.70 18.05 -5.98
C TYR A 35 -21.82 18.06 -4.73
N LEU A 36 -21.02 17.00 -4.54
CA LEU A 36 -20.08 16.91 -3.43
C LEU A 36 -18.99 17.98 -3.51
N GLN A 37 -18.43 18.22 -4.71
CA GLN A 37 -17.46 19.28 -4.98
C GLN A 37 -18.00 20.69 -4.68
N ARG A 38 -19.32 20.89 -4.84
CA ARG A 38 -20.01 22.13 -4.50
C ARG A 38 -20.36 22.26 -3.01
N GLY A 39 -19.89 21.33 -2.17
CA GLY A 39 -20.13 21.35 -0.74
C GLY A 39 -21.56 20.95 -0.33
N ASN A 40 -22.27 20.19 -1.16
CA ASN A 40 -23.64 19.75 -0.86
C ASN A 40 -23.73 18.22 -0.67
N PRO A 41 -23.26 17.67 0.48
CA PRO A 41 -23.26 16.24 0.74
C PRO A 41 -24.68 15.67 0.88
N SER A 42 -25.64 16.43 1.41
CA SER A 42 -27.03 15.97 1.59
C SER A 42 -27.71 15.67 0.24
N LYS A 43 -27.55 16.57 -0.74
CA LYS A 43 -28.08 16.35 -2.09
C LYS A 43 -27.34 15.24 -2.82
N ALA A 44 -26.03 15.12 -2.62
CA ALA A 44 -25.23 14.03 -3.15
C ALA A 44 -25.71 12.66 -2.62
N LEU A 45 -25.96 12.54 -1.31
CA LEU A 45 -26.52 11.32 -0.69
C LEU A 45 -27.89 10.96 -1.24
N ARG A 46 -28.78 11.94 -1.42
CA ARG A 46 -30.10 11.69 -2.02
C ARG A 46 -29.99 11.14 -3.44
N LEU A 47 -29.19 11.79 -4.28
CA LEU A 47 -28.96 11.33 -5.67
C LEU A 47 -28.34 9.94 -5.72
N LEU A 48 -27.45 9.63 -4.78
CA LEU A 48 -26.84 8.32 -4.69
C LEU A 48 -27.86 7.24 -4.28
N ARG A 49 -28.77 7.52 -3.35
CA ARG A 49 -29.89 6.62 -3.02
C ARG A 49 -30.80 6.37 -4.22
N ASP A 50 -31.10 7.42 -4.98
CA ASP A 50 -31.89 7.30 -6.22
C ASP A 50 -31.15 6.44 -7.27
N ALA A 51 -29.83 6.59 -7.39
CA ALA A 51 -29.02 5.80 -8.30
C ALA A 51 -28.96 4.32 -7.88
N VAL A 52 -28.81 4.01 -6.59
CA VAL A 52 -28.89 2.64 -6.06
C VAL A 52 -30.27 2.03 -6.31
N ALA A 53 -31.35 2.79 -6.15
CA ALA A 53 -32.70 2.31 -6.45
C ALA A 53 -32.91 1.99 -7.95
N ARG A 54 -32.26 2.74 -8.86
CA ARG A 54 -32.34 2.50 -10.31
C ARG A 54 -31.47 1.36 -10.81
N HIS A 55 -30.24 1.28 -10.32
CA HIS A 55 -29.22 0.36 -10.86
C HIS A 55 -29.00 -0.88 -9.99
N GLY A 56 -29.59 -0.92 -8.79
CA GLY A 56 -29.43 -1.98 -7.80
C GLY A 56 -28.16 -1.85 -6.96
N GLU A 57 -28.04 -2.72 -5.95
CA GLU A 57 -26.90 -2.73 -5.02
C GLU A 57 -25.66 -3.46 -5.56
N GLY A 58 -25.73 -4.05 -6.76
CA GLY A 58 -24.66 -4.88 -7.33
C GLY A 58 -23.50 -4.11 -7.97
N SER A 59 -23.48 -2.78 -7.92
CA SER A 59 -22.44 -1.97 -8.57
C SER A 59 -21.32 -1.57 -7.60
N PRO A 60 -20.07 -2.04 -7.79
CA PRO A 60 -18.93 -1.60 -6.98
C PRO A 60 -18.71 -0.07 -7.06
N LEU A 61 -19.00 0.52 -8.23
CA LEU A 61 -18.85 1.94 -8.50
C LEU A 61 -19.78 2.81 -7.64
N LEU A 62 -21.04 2.39 -7.44
CA LEU A 62 -21.98 3.09 -6.57
C LEU A 62 -21.53 3.05 -5.11
N HIS A 63 -21.09 1.88 -4.63
CA HIS A 63 -20.56 1.75 -3.27
C HIS A 63 -19.28 2.55 -3.07
N ARG A 64 -18.42 2.62 -4.09
CA ARG A 64 -17.21 3.46 -4.09
C ARG A 64 -17.56 4.96 -4.04
N ALA A 65 -18.60 5.39 -4.76
CA ALA A 65 -19.11 6.76 -4.69
C ALA A 65 -19.75 7.05 -3.33
N GLN A 66 -20.53 6.12 -2.79
CA GLN A 66 -21.16 6.22 -1.48
C GLN A 66 -20.13 6.43 -0.37
N GLY A 67 -19.07 5.62 -0.37
CA GLY A 67 -17.95 5.77 0.56
C GLY A 67 -17.33 7.17 0.48
N THR A 68 -17.14 7.70 -0.74
CA THR A 68 -16.59 9.05 -0.95
C THR A 68 -17.48 10.13 -0.34
N VAL A 69 -18.78 10.05 -0.61
CA VAL A 69 -19.75 11.04 -0.11
C VAL A 69 -19.78 11.03 1.41
N HIS A 70 -19.81 9.86 2.05
CA HIS A 70 -19.81 9.75 3.50
C HIS A 70 -18.48 10.20 4.14
N SER A 71 -17.33 9.84 3.56
CA SER A 71 -16.02 10.34 4.05
C SER A 71 -15.94 11.86 3.99
N ARG A 72 -16.37 12.47 2.87
CA ARG A 72 -16.41 13.93 2.73
C ARG A 72 -17.42 14.59 3.66
N ALA A 73 -18.60 14.00 3.85
CA ALA A 73 -19.58 14.49 4.83
C ALA A 73 -19.00 14.45 6.26
N ALA A 74 -18.30 13.37 6.63
CA ALA A 74 -17.64 13.28 7.93
C ALA A 74 -16.59 14.39 8.12
N ALA A 75 -15.78 14.66 7.09
CA ALA A 75 -14.75 15.69 7.13
C ALA A 75 -15.30 17.12 7.33
N SER A 76 -16.53 17.40 6.89
CA SER A 76 -17.17 18.72 7.05
C SER A 76 -17.92 18.91 8.37
N LEU A 77 -18.07 17.87 9.18
CA LEU A 77 -18.88 17.91 10.40
C LEU A 77 -18.06 18.18 11.64
N ASN A 78 -18.55 19.06 12.52
CA ASN A 78 -17.96 19.33 13.83
C ASN A 78 -18.43 18.36 14.91
N ASP A 79 -19.68 17.90 14.83
CA ASP A 79 -20.23 16.94 15.81
C ASP A 79 -19.52 15.58 15.70
N PRO A 80 -18.84 15.11 16.77
CA PRO A 80 -18.12 13.84 16.76
C PRO A 80 -19.05 12.64 16.53
N ALA A 81 -20.30 12.68 17.02
CA ALA A 81 -21.23 11.57 16.89
C ALA A 81 -21.70 11.40 15.44
N ALA A 82 -22.12 12.48 14.78
CA ALA A 82 -22.47 12.47 13.36
C ALA A 82 -21.26 12.12 12.48
N ARG A 83 -20.07 12.64 12.80
CA ARG A 83 -18.82 12.28 12.10
C ARG A 83 -18.53 10.78 12.18
N ALA A 84 -18.67 10.17 13.36
CA ALA A 84 -18.46 8.74 13.56
C ALA A 84 -19.47 7.89 12.77
N ARG A 85 -20.74 8.29 12.73
CA ARG A 85 -21.78 7.63 11.92
C ARG A 85 -21.40 7.60 10.44
N HIS A 86 -21.03 8.75 9.87
CA HIS A 86 -20.62 8.81 8.48
C HIS A 86 -19.33 8.02 8.18
N ARG A 87 -18.35 8.00 9.10
CA ARG A 87 -17.16 7.14 8.92
C ARG A 87 -17.53 5.67 8.86
N ARG A 88 -18.43 5.21 9.73
CA ARG A 88 -18.93 3.82 9.72
C ARG A 88 -19.66 3.51 8.42
N ASP A 89 -20.53 4.40 7.96
CA ASP A 89 -21.27 4.22 6.71
C ASP A 89 -20.32 4.20 5.49
N ALA A 90 -19.26 5.03 5.51
CA ALA A 90 -18.22 5.04 4.48
C ALA A 90 -17.46 3.71 4.43
N LEU A 91 -17.06 3.18 5.60
CA LEU A 91 -16.38 1.89 5.72
C LEU A 91 -17.28 0.73 5.27
N GLN A 92 -18.56 0.75 5.63
CA GLN A 92 -19.51 -0.26 5.18
C GLN A 92 -19.66 -0.25 3.66
N ALA A 93 -19.78 0.92 3.04
CA ALA A 93 -19.84 1.04 1.59
C ALA A 93 -18.53 0.58 0.92
N ALA A 94 -17.37 0.98 1.43
CA ALA A 94 -16.09 0.52 0.89
C ALA A 94 -15.91 -1.00 1.02
N ARG A 95 -16.35 -1.60 2.13
CA ARG A 95 -16.38 -3.05 2.30
C ARG A 95 -17.26 -3.72 1.24
N ARG A 96 -18.47 -3.20 1.00
CA ARG A 96 -19.36 -3.72 -0.05
C ARG A 96 -18.74 -3.61 -1.45
N ALA A 97 -18.06 -2.51 -1.74
CA ALA A 97 -17.36 -2.35 -3.01
C ALA A 97 -16.28 -3.44 -3.19
N VAL A 98 -15.47 -3.70 -2.15
CA VAL A 98 -14.46 -4.76 -2.15
C VAL A 98 -15.08 -6.15 -2.24
N GLU A 99 -16.22 -6.41 -1.61
CA GLU A 99 -16.93 -7.71 -1.73
C GLU A 99 -17.42 -7.97 -3.16
N LEU A 100 -17.81 -6.92 -3.90
CA LEU A 100 -18.27 -7.04 -5.28
C LEU A 100 -17.14 -7.10 -6.31
N ALA A 101 -15.97 -6.52 -6.00
CA ALA A 101 -14.78 -6.53 -6.85
C ALA A 101 -13.51 -6.75 -6.00
N PRO A 102 -13.28 -8.00 -5.53
CA PRO A 102 -12.21 -8.32 -4.59
C PRO A 102 -10.80 -8.21 -5.17
N ASP A 103 -10.69 -8.27 -6.51
CA ASP A 103 -9.48 -8.18 -7.31
C ASP A 103 -9.11 -6.73 -7.70
N SER A 104 -9.83 -5.73 -7.21
CA SER A 104 -9.47 -4.32 -7.45
C SER A 104 -8.52 -3.79 -6.39
N LEU A 105 -7.34 -3.37 -6.85
CA LEU A 105 -6.36 -2.62 -6.08
C LEU A 105 -6.90 -1.25 -5.67
N GLU A 106 -7.64 -0.55 -6.54
CA GLU A 106 -8.18 0.79 -6.20
C GLU A 106 -9.18 0.69 -5.04
N LEU A 107 -10.06 -0.32 -5.04
CA LEU A 107 -11.02 -0.51 -3.96
C LEU A 107 -10.35 -0.96 -2.67
N ALA A 108 -9.34 -1.83 -2.75
CA ALA A 108 -8.51 -2.20 -1.60
C ALA A 108 -7.85 -0.95 -0.97
N HIS A 109 -7.21 -0.13 -1.81
CA HIS A 109 -6.58 1.10 -1.37
C HIS A 109 -7.58 2.08 -0.76
N PHE A 110 -8.73 2.27 -1.40
CA PHE A 110 -9.77 3.15 -0.89
C PHE A 110 -10.29 2.70 0.48
N ARG A 111 -10.55 1.41 0.67
CA ARG A 111 -10.97 0.87 1.98
C ARG A 111 -9.88 1.07 3.03
N ALA A 112 -8.62 0.76 2.69
CA ALA A 112 -7.50 0.95 3.60
C ALA A 112 -7.34 2.42 4.01
N LEU A 113 -7.54 3.36 3.08
CA LEU A 113 -7.49 4.79 3.36
C LEU A 113 -8.57 5.20 4.38
N LEU A 114 -9.80 4.71 4.22
CA LEU A 114 -10.88 4.99 5.19
C LEU A 114 -10.61 4.36 6.56
N LEU A 115 -10.03 3.16 6.61
CA LEU A 115 -9.59 2.55 7.87
C LEU A 115 -8.54 3.43 8.53
N TYR A 116 -7.57 3.93 7.76
CA TYR A 116 -6.52 4.80 8.27
C TYR A 116 -7.05 6.13 8.81
N GLU A 117 -8.03 6.74 8.13
CA GLU A 117 -8.70 7.96 8.60
C GLU A 117 -9.53 7.75 9.89
N ALA A 118 -9.97 6.51 10.16
CA ALA A 118 -10.74 6.14 11.34
C ALA A 118 -9.87 5.60 12.50
N ALA A 119 -8.64 5.18 12.22
CA ALA A 119 -7.74 4.56 13.18
C ALA A 119 -7.32 5.52 14.30
N ASN A 120 -7.28 5.02 15.53
CA ASN A 120 -6.93 5.79 16.73
C ASN A 120 -6.11 4.99 17.75
N ASP A 121 -5.89 3.69 17.50
CA ASP A 121 -5.13 2.80 18.36
C ASP A 121 -4.29 1.80 17.53
N ASN A 122 -3.43 1.03 18.19
CA ASN A 122 -2.57 0.09 17.49
C ASN A 122 -3.37 -1.00 16.77
N CYS A 123 -4.46 -1.50 17.37
CA CYS A 123 -5.30 -2.54 16.77
C CYS A 123 -5.93 -2.07 15.45
N THR A 124 -6.44 -0.83 15.43
CA THR A 124 -7.03 -0.22 14.23
C THR A 124 -5.98 0.08 13.16
N TYR A 125 -4.73 0.40 13.53
CA TYR A 125 -3.63 0.49 12.55
C TYR A 125 -3.23 -0.87 11.96
N GLU A 126 -3.26 -1.95 12.74
CA GLU A 126 -3.05 -3.31 12.21
C GLU A 126 -4.11 -3.68 11.17
N GLU A 127 -5.38 -3.29 11.36
CA GLU A 127 -6.43 -3.49 10.35
C GLU A 127 -6.13 -2.76 9.03
N VAL A 128 -5.55 -1.56 9.11
CA VAL A 128 -5.11 -0.81 7.91
C VAL A 128 -4.03 -1.59 7.16
N ILE A 129 -3.03 -2.09 7.89
CA ILE A 129 -1.92 -2.86 7.32
C ILE A 129 -2.44 -4.14 6.68
N ALA A 130 -3.31 -4.89 7.38
CA ALA A 130 -3.90 -6.11 6.88
C ALA A 130 -4.69 -5.90 5.57
N GLU A 131 -5.50 -4.83 5.48
CA GLU A 131 -6.22 -4.50 4.24
C GLU A 131 -5.26 -4.09 3.11
N CYS A 132 -4.18 -3.36 3.44
CA CYS A 132 -3.16 -3.01 2.45
C CYS A 132 -2.44 -4.25 1.90
N GLU A 133 -2.04 -5.16 2.78
CA GLU A 133 -1.41 -6.42 2.41
C GLU A 133 -2.35 -7.30 1.60
N ARG A 134 -3.64 -7.36 1.95
CA ARG A 134 -4.66 -8.04 1.14
C ARG A 134 -4.66 -7.50 -0.29
N GLY A 135 -4.66 -6.18 -0.46
CA GLY A 135 -4.55 -5.54 -1.77
C GLY A 135 -3.24 -5.91 -2.49
N LEU A 136 -2.10 -5.87 -1.80
CA LEU A 136 -0.80 -6.20 -2.39
C LEU A 136 -0.67 -7.67 -2.83
N ARG A 137 -1.41 -8.61 -2.20
CA ARG A 137 -1.47 -10.02 -2.59
C ARG A 137 -2.26 -10.27 -3.89
N ILE A 138 -3.00 -9.29 -4.40
CA ILE A 138 -3.69 -9.40 -5.69
C ILE A 138 -2.64 -9.46 -6.81
N GLN A 139 -2.58 -10.59 -7.51
CA GLN A 139 -1.62 -10.82 -8.60
C GLN A 139 -2.14 -10.28 -9.94
N GLU A 140 -3.40 -10.59 -10.27
CA GLU A 140 -4.08 -10.17 -11.49
C GLU A 140 -5.16 -9.13 -11.15
N PRO A 141 -4.82 -7.83 -11.12
CA PRO A 141 -5.79 -6.80 -10.78
C PRO A 141 -6.77 -6.55 -11.93
N SER A 142 -8.04 -6.31 -11.59
CA SER A 142 -9.04 -5.83 -12.57
C SER A 142 -8.83 -4.36 -12.98
N ASP A 143 -7.84 -3.68 -12.39
CA ASP A 143 -7.53 -2.27 -12.61
C ASP A 143 -6.68 -2.00 -13.87
N PRO A 144 -6.91 -0.91 -14.62
CA PRO A 144 -7.87 0.17 -14.36
C PRO A 144 -9.32 -0.27 -14.57
N ALA A 145 -10.10 -0.27 -13.49
CA ALA A 145 -11.38 -0.95 -13.48
C ALA A 145 -12.52 0.03 -13.82
N PRO A 146 -13.66 -0.47 -14.36
CA PRO A 146 -14.81 0.37 -14.69
C PRO A 146 -15.41 1.12 -13.48
N HIS A 147 -15.08 0.67 -12.26
CA HIS A 147 -15.50 1.29 -11.01
C HIS A 147 -14.52 2.35 -10.45
N SER A 148 -13.47 2.71 -11.19
CA SER A 148 -12.62 3.84 -10.80
C SER A 148 -13.42 5.14 -10.77
N LEU A 149 -13.23 5.94 -9.72
CA LEU A 149 -13.74 7.32 -9.67
C LEU A 149 -12.76 8.35 -10.24
N ARG A 150 -11.51 7.96 -10.44
CA ARG A 150 -10.42 8.84 -10.87
C ARG A 150 -10.31 8.76 -12.39
N LEU A 151 -10.27 9.92 -13.05
CA LEU A 151 -10.03 10.01 -14.50
C LEU A 151 -8.80 10.89 -14.74
N PRO A 152 -7.75 10.39 -15.43
CA PRO A 152 -7.59 9.00 -15.87
C PRO A 152 -7.51 8.03 -14.68
N ALA A 153 -7.93 6.79 -14.91
CA ALA A 153 -7.86 5.75 -13.89
C ALA A 153 -6.38 5.50 -13.51
N PRO A 154 -6.06 5.31 -12.23
CA PRO A 154 -4.69 5.13 -11.79
C PRO A 154 -4.16 3.79 -12.30
N GLU A 155 -2.92 3.78 -12.77
CA GLU A 155 -2.22 2.54 -13.12
C GLU A 155 -2.05 1.65 -11.88
N PRO A 156 -2.14 0.31 -12.04
CA PRO A 156 -2.05 -0.62 -10.92
C PRO A 156 -0.74 -0.48 -10.12
N ASP A 157 0.39 -0.21 -10.77
CA ASP A 157 1.68 -0.01 -10.10
C ASP A 157 1.72 1.22 -9.19
N LYS A 158 1.04 2.29 -9.62
CA LYS A 158 0.85 3.48 -8.79
C LYS A 158 0.02 3.14 -7.56
N VAL A 159 -1.07 2.40 -7.72
CA VAL A 159 -1.92 1.98 -6.59
C VAL A 159 -1.16 1.07 -5.63
N ARG A 160 -0.33 0.13 -6.13
CA ARG A 160 0.57 -0.68 -5.29
C ARG A 160 1.54 0.18 -4.48
N THR A 161 2.04 1.27 -5.07
CA THR A 161 2.90 2.23 -4.37
C THR A 161 2.13 3.02 -3.31
N GLU A 162 0.91 3.47 -3.62
CA GLU A 162 0.00 4.12 -2.65
C GLU A 162 -0.32 3.19 -1.47
N LEU A 163 -0.53 1.89 -1.71
CA LEU A 163 -0.72 0.87 -0.67
C LEU A 163 0.52 0.70 0.23
N ARG A 164 1.72 0.54 -0.35
CA ARG A 164 2.96 0.43 0.44
C ARG A 164 3.23 1.67 1.27
N ASN A 165 2.96 2.85 0.72
CA ASN A 165 3.08 4.11 1.44
C ASN A 165 2.12 4.16 2.64
N LEU A 166 0.90 3.66 2.47
CA LEU A 166 -0.08 3.61 3.56
C LEU A 166 0.33 2.65 4.68
N VAL A 167 0.92 1.49 4.34
CA VAL A 167 1.54 0.59 5.34
C VAL A 167 2.62 1.32 6.14
N GLN A 168 3.52 2.04 5.48
CA GLN A 168 4.57 2.81 6.16
C GLN A 168 3.99 3.88 7.09
N LYS A 169 2.94 4.60 6.64
CA LYS A 169 2.24 5.58 7.46
C LYS A 169 1.55 4.96 8.67
N ALA A 170 0.89 3.81 8.51
CA ALA A 170 0.24 3.10 9.60
C ALA A 170 1.26 2.60 10.63
N ASN A 171 2.38 2.04 10.19
CA ASN A 171 3.49 1.62 11.06
C ASN A 171 4.06 2.78 11.87
N LEU A 172 4.36 3.90 11.20
CA LEU A 172 4.88 5.09 11.89
C LEU A 172 3.89 5.66 12.90
N ALA A 173 2.59 5.68 12.55
CA ALA A 173 1.54 6.15 13.45
C ALA A 173 1.38 5.24 14.67
N SER A 174 1.41 3.91 14.48
CA SER A 174 1.34 2.91 15.55
C SER A 174 2.55 3.02 16.50
N VAL A 175 3.78 3.11 15.97
CA VAL A 175 4.99 3.33 16.78
C VAL A 175 4.92 4.66 17.51
N SER A 176 4.49 5.74 16.85
CA SER A 176 4.36 7.05 17.49
C SER A 176 3.36 7.03 18.64
N LEU A 177 2.26 6.29 18.50
CA LEU A 177 1.27 6.13 19.57
C LEU A 177 1.82 5.29 20.73
N TRP A 178 2.55 4.22 20.43
CA TRP A 178 3.24 3.41 21.43
C TRP A 178 4.29 4.23 22.21
N VAL A 179 5.12 5.01 21.51
CA VAL A 179 6.10 5.92 22.13
C VAL A 179 5.41 6.94 23.04
N LYS A 180 4.30 7.52 22.61
CA LYS A 180 3.50 8.46 23.45
C LYS A 180 2.94 7.79 24.70
N LYS A 181 2.49 6.53 24.62
CA LYS A 181 1.97 5.78 25.78
C LYS A 181 3.06 5.42 26.79
N LEU A 182 4.29 5.15 26.33
CA LEU A 182 5.41 4.81 27.21
C LEU A 182 6.14 6.03 27.77
N GLY A 183 6.18 7.12 27.02
CA GLY A 183 6.91 8.35 27.37
C GLY A 183 6.05 9.39 28.07
N GLY A 184 5.12 8.99 28.94
CA GLY A 184 4.29 9.91 29.73
C GLY A 184 5.12 11.08 30.28
N ASP A 185 4.70 12.29 29.91
CA ASP A 185 4.94 13.67 30.42
C ASP A 185 6.28 14.10 31.09
N GLU A 186 7.23 13.21 31.39
CA GLU A 186 8.47 13.52 32.09
C GLU A 186 9.74 12.93 31.41
N TYR A 187 9.60 12.02 30.42
CA TYR A 187 10.76 11.31 29.81
C TYR A 187 10.82 11.29 28.27
N GLY A 188 10.00 12.10 27.58
CA GLY A 188 9.97 12.16 26.11
C GLY A 188 11.30 12.58 25.45
N ASP A 189 12.17 13.30 26.16
CA ASP A 189 13.45 13.79 25.63
C ASP A 189 14.56 12.74 25.55
N LYS A 190 14.40 11.58 26.21
CA LYS A 190 15.43 10.51 26.19
C LYS A 190 15.28 9.50 25.06
N LEU A 191 14.18 9.55 24.29
CA LEU A 191 13.97 8.74 23.08
C LEU A 191 14.42 9.45 21.78
N GLY A 192 15.40 10.34 21.87
CA GLY A 192 16.01 11.03 20.72
C GLY A 192 16.61 10.13 19.63
N PHE A 193 16.75 8.82 19.88
CA PHE A 193 17.26 7.86 18.91
C PHE A 193 16.31 7.54 17.75
N LEU A 194 14.98 7.65 17.93
CA LEU A 194 14.01 7.36 16.87
C LEU A 194 13.70 8.55 15.96
N ARG A 195 14.23 9.74 16.26
CA ARG A 195 13.88 10.99 15.56
C ARG A 195 14.68 11.26 14.28
N LEU A 196 15.64 10.41 13.92
CA LEU A 196 16.50 10.61 12.73
C LEU A 196 15.85 10.25 11.38
N ALA A 197 14.66 9.64 11.36
CA ALA A 197 14.00 9.27 10.10
C ALA A 197 13.07 10.33 9.51
N ASN A 198 12.87 11.46 10.20
CA ASN A 198 11.99 12.54 9.72
C ASN A 198 12.80 13.64 9.01
N VAL A 199 13.29 13.32 7.82
CA VAL A 199 13.74 14.35 6.87
C VAL A 199 12.48 14.94 6.22
N PRO A 200 12.23 16.26 6.31
CA PRO A 200 11.11 16.89 5.62
C PRO A 200 11.33 16.75 4.11
N LEU A 201 10.51 15.94 3.44
CA LEU A 201 10.43 15.97 1.99
C LEU A 201 9.59 17.20 1.62
N GLU A 202 10.27 18.35 1.51
CA GLU A 202 9.71 19.58 0.96
C GLU A 202 8.98 19.27 -0.36
N LEU A 203 7.67 19.52 -0.34
CA LEU A 203 6.82 19.48 -1.52
C LEU A 203 7.37 20.50 -2.53
N ARG A 204 7.75 20.04 -3.72
CA ARG A 204 8.11 20.88 -4.86
C ARG A 204 6.86 21.10 -5.73
N PRO A 205 6.25 22.30 -5.78
CA PRO A 205 5.31 22.65 -6.83
C PRO A 205 6.06 22.93 -8.14
N LEU A 206 5.58 22.38 -9.24
CA LEU A 206 6.06 22.67 -10.60
C LEU A 206 5.54 24.04 -11.10
N PRO A 207 6.19 24.65 -12.11
CA PRO A 207 6.27 26.10 -12.26
C PRO A 207 5.20 26.70 -13.20
N ALA A 208 4.73 27.90 -12.86
CA ALA A 208 4.16 28.85 -13.81
C ALA A 208 5.22 29.93 -14.13
N ALA A 209 5.42 30.21 -15.41
CA ALA A 209 6.41 31.16 -15.96
C ALA A 209 5.83 32.60 -16.06
N PRO A 210 6.56 33.62 -16.58
CA PRO A 210 7.81 34.20 -16.05
C PRO A 210 7.83 35.78 -15.97
N VAL A 211 8.96 36.33 -15.45
CA VAL A 211 9.61 37.66 -15.71
C VAL A 211 9.24 38.85 -14.74
N PRO A 212 10.17 39.78 -14.36
CA PRO A 212 11.51 39.65 -13.75
C PRO A 212 11.77 40.66 -12.57
N ARG A 213 12.88 40.50 -11.82
CA ARG A 213 13.88 41.55 -11.43
C ARG A 213 14.80 41.12 -10.27
N GLN A 214 15.96 40.58 -10.67
CA GLN A 214 17.34 40.83 -10.21
C GLN A 214 17.64 41.32 -8.76
N ALA A 215 18.53 40.59 -8.05
CA ALA A 215 19.78 41.11 -7.48
C ALA A 215 20.67 39.99 -6.89
N LYS A 216 21.98 40.25 -6.88
CA LYS A 216 23.14 39.33 -6.80
C LYS A 216 23.51 38.89 -5.37
N GLY A 217 24.23 37.77 -5.25
CA GLY A 217 25.11 37.53 -4.10
C GLY A 217 25.49 36.06 -3.82
N ILE A 218 26.40 35.50 -4.62
CA ILE A 218 27.02 34.20 -4.30
C ILE A 218 28.11 34.44 -3.26
N LYS A 219 27.95 33.93 -2.04
CA LYS A 219 29.05 33.74 -1.09
C LYS A 219 29.32 32.24 -0.97
N LYS A 220 30.39 31.79 -1.63
CA LYS A 220 31.01 30.47 -1.40
C LYS A 220 31.41 30.40 0.08
N ALA A 221 30.85 29.44 0.82
CA ALA A 221 31.31 29.11 2.16
C ALA A 221 32.66 28.39 2.03
N THR A 222 33.73 29.13 2.31
CA THR A 222 35.08 28.59 2.50
C THR A 222 35.10 27.82 3.81
N ASN A 223 35.12 26.48 3.74
CA ASN A 223 35.36 25.61 4.90
C ASN A 223 36.69 26.02 5.55
N THR A 224 36.65 26.47 6.80
CA THR A 224 37.81 27.00 7.52
C THR A 224 38.81 25.88 7.84
N ALA A 225 40.11 26.19 7.82
CA ALA A 225 41.17 25.19 8.01
C ALA A 225 41.05 24.36 9.30
N GLU A 226 40.33 24.88 10.30
CA GLU A 226 40.05 24.21 11.57
C GLU A 226 39.04 23.06 11.43
N GLU A 227 38.03 23.21 10.57
CA GLU A 227 37.02 22.18 10.32
C GLU A 227 37.61 21.00 9.52
N ARG A 228 38.54 21.29 8.59
CA ARG A 228 39.37 20.28 7.94
C ARG A 228 40.25 19.51 8.93
N ARG A 229 40.82 20.17 9.96
CA ARG A 229 41.62 19.49 10.99
C ARG A 229 40.74 18.53 11.82
N LYS A 230 39.56 18.98 12.25
CA LYS A 230 38.60 18.13 12.99
C LYS A 230 38.16 16.92 12.17
N LYS A 231 37.94 17.08 10.86
CA LYS A 231 37.59 15.96 9.97
C LYS A 231 38.71 14.93 9.83
N ILE A 232 39.97 15.38 9.76
CA ILE A 232 41.14 14.49 9.70
C ILE A 232 41.28 13.73 11.02
N GLU A 233 41.11 14.40 12.16
CA GLU A 233 41.20 13.76 13.47
C GLU A 233 40.13 12.67 13.66
N VAL A 234 38.89 12.96 13.25
CA VAL A 234 37.79 11.98 13.27
C VAL A 234 38.07 10.80 12.33
N GLN A 235 38.58 11.04 11.12
CA GLN A 235 38.95 9.95 10.21
C GLN A 235 40.10 9.11 10.77
N VAL A 236 41.11 9.71 11.38
CA VAL A 236 42.23 8.98 12.00
C VAL A 236 41.75 8.17 13.21
N ALA A 237 40.86 8.72 14.03
CA ALA A 237 40.25 7.99 15.15
C ALA A 237 39.41 6.80 14.68
N ALA A 238 38.61 6.98 13.62
CA ALA A 238 37.84 5.90 13.01
C ALA A 238 38.74 4.79 12.44
N MET A 239 39.83 5.17 11.77
CA MET A 239 40.77 4.20 11.20
C MET A 239 41.51 3.40 12.27
N ARG A 240 41.91 4.04 13.39
CA ARG A 240 42.49 3.34 14.55
C ARG A 240 41.50 2.38 15.21
N LEU A 241 40.22 2.74 15.27
CA LEU A 241 39.18 1.86 15.81
C LEU A 241 38.98 0.62 14.92
N VAL A 242 39.03 0.81 13.59
CA VAL A 242 38.97 -0.30 12.62
C VAL A 242 40.19 -1.21 12.73
N GLU A 243 41.39 -0.66 12.96
CA GLU A 243 42.61 -1.43 13.16
C GLU A 243 42.59 -2.23 14.49
N GLN A 244 42.10 -1.63 15.58
CA GLN A 244 41.88 -2.36 16.84
C GLN A 244 40.86 -3.50 16.71
N GLN A 245 39.88 -3.40 15.81
CA GLN A 245 38.92 -4.48 15.56
C GLN A 245 39.49 -5.61 14.67
N GLN A 246 40.60 -5.38 13.98
CA GLN A 246 41.26 -6.39 13.15
C GLN A 246 42.26 -7.26 13.94
N LEU A 247 42.85 -6.73 15.03
CA LEU A 247 43.77 -7.49 15.88
C LEU A 247 43.15 -8.70 16.63
N PRO A 248 41.88 -8.67 17.10
CA PRO A 248 41.21 -9.85 17.64
C PRO A 248 40.83 -10.88 16.55
N ARG A 249 40.76 -10.47 15.28
CA ARG A 249 40.34 -11.34 14.17
C ARG A 249 41.49 -12.07 13.48
N HIS A 250 42.71 -11.55 13.54
CA HIS A 250 43.88 -12.23 12.96
C HIS A 250 44.57 -13.25 13.89
N ALA A 251 44.28 -13.24 15.20
CA ALA A 251 44.78 -14.27 16.12
C ALA A 251 44.00 -15.60 16.06
N ALA A 252 42.78 -15.60 15.51
CA ALA A 252 41.94 -16.80 15.42
C ALA A 252 42.05 -17.56 14.08
N VAL A 253 42.77 -17.03 13.09
CA VAL A 253 42.87 -17.61 11.73
C VAL A 253 44.26 -18.23 11.45
N ALA A 254 45.20 -18.15 12.41
CA ALA A 254 46.53 -18.77 12.31
C ALA A 254 46.56 -20.26 12.74
N ALA A 255 45.45 -20.80 13.24
CA ALA A 255 45.29 -22.25 13.45
C ALA A 255 44.24 -22.77 12.45
N SER A 256 44.65 -23.68 11.56
CA SER A 256 43.84 -24.33 10.52
C SER A 256 43.92 -23.71 9.12
N SER A 257 45.13 -23.68 8.55
CA SER A 257 45.31 -23.76 7.10
C SER A 257 46.36 -24.81 6.78
N SER A 258 45.90 -26.01 6.38
CA SER A 258 46.64 -26.94 5.53
C SER A 258 45.62 -27.77 4.74
N GLN A 259 45.22 -27.22 3.59
CA GLN A 259 44.71 -27.94 2.40
C GLN A 259 45.80 -28.87 1.82
N PRO A 260 45.61 -29.62 0.70
CA PRO A 260 44.42 -29.99 -0.09
C PRO A 260 44.37 -31.56 -0.26
N GLN A 261 43.62 -32.27 -1.11
CA GLN A 261 43.40 -32.17 -2.55
C GLN A 261 42.63 -33.44 -3.01
N SER A 262 41.77 -33.32 -4.04
CA SER A 262 41.34 -34.38 -5.01
C SER A 262 40.68 -35.67 -4.48
N GLU A 263 39.75 -36.37 -5.11
CA GLU A 263 39.04 -36.37 -6.38
C GLU A 263 37.89 -37.40 -6.17
N GLU A 264 36.78 -37.20 -6.87
CA GLU A 264 35.89 -38.22 -7.45
C GLU A 264 35.81 -39.63 -6.83
N ASP A 265 34.63 -40.07 -6.37
CA ASP A 265 34.05 -41.33 -6.90
C ASP A 265 32.57 -41.49 -6.54
N GLU A 266 31.92 -42.31 -7.35
CA GLU A 266 30.51 -42.45 -7.64
C GLU A 266 29.59 -42.99 -6.54
N THR A 267 28.30 -42.67 -6.71
CA THR A 267 27.23 -43.68 -6.69
C THR A 267 26.73 -43.81 -8.13
N PRO A 268 26.14 -44.94 -8.62
CA PRO A 268 25.21 -45.82 -7.88
C PRO A 268 25.17 -47.30 -8.39
N CYS A 269 24.01 -47.97 -8.20
CA CYS A 269 23.55 -49.27 -8.76
C CYS A 269 23.99 -50.54 -8.00
N SER A 270 23.25 -51.65 -7.98
CA SER A 270 21.89 -52.05 -8.39
C SER A 270 21.74 -53.55 -8.09
N SER A 271 20.50 -54.02 -7.88
CA SER A 271 20.05 -55.44 -7.85
C SER A 271 20.51 -56.31 -6.66
N CYS A 272 19.66 -57.14 -6.05
CA CYS A 272 18.99 -58.26 -6.71
C CYS A 272 17.63 -58.64 -6.08
N GLN A 273 16.73 -59.02 -7.00
CA GLN A 273 15.57 -59.92 -6.95
C GLN A 273 15.49 -60.88 -5.74
N SER A 274 14.33 -61.08 -5.11
CA SER A 274 13.34 -62.14 -5.43
C SER A 274 12.67 -62.46 -4.07
N GLY A 275 11.43 -62.89 -3.89
CA GLY A 275 10.31 -63.19 -4.76
C GLY A 275 9.18 -63.73 -3.86
N VAL A 276 7.95 -63.57 -4.35
CA VAL A 276 6.83 -64.53 -4.23
C VAL A 276 6.11 -64.69 -2.88
N LYS A 277 4.90 -64.10 -2.87
CA LYS A 277 3.57 -64.64 -2.50
C LYS A 277 3.46 -65.60 -1.30
N LEU A 278 2.48 -65.34 -0.43
CA LEU A 278 1.16 -66.00 -0.47
C LEU A 278 0.20 -65.38 0.56
N ARG A 279 -0.93 -64.87 0.04
CA ARG A 279 -2.24 -64.72 0.70
C ARG A 279 -2.80 -66.11 1.10
N PRO A 280 -4.04 -66.23 1.62
CA PRO A 280 -4.67 -65.53 2.74
C PRO A 280 -5.41 -66.54 3.65
N SER A 281 -6.00 -66.07 4.75
CA SER A 281 -7.43 -66.22 5.08
C SER A 281 -7.76 -65.25 6.20
#